data_AF-Q287S6-F1
#
_entry.id   AF-Q287S6-F1
#
_cell.length_a   1.000
_cell.length_b   1.000
_cell.length_c   1.000
_cell.angle_alpha   90.00
_cell.angle_beta   90.00
_cell.angle_gamma   90.00
#
_symmetry.space_group_name_H-M   'P 1'
#
loop_
_entity.id
_entity.type
_entity.pdbx_description
1 polymer ?
#
loop_
_entity_poly.entity_id
_entity_poly.type
_entity_poly.pdbx_seq_one_letter_code
_entity_poly.pdbx_strand_id
1 'polypeptide(L)'
;DSQVFVVGSGALGCEFLKNLALMGVSCGNQGKLTITDDDVIEKSNLSRQFLFRDWNIGQAKSTVAASAAASINPGFNIESLQNRVGSETENVFNDTFWENLSIVINALDNVNARLYVDQRCLYFQKPLLESGTLGAKCNTQMVIPHLTENYGASRDPPEKQAPMCTVHS
;
A
#
# COMPACT_ATOMS: atom_id res chain seq x y z
N ASP A 1 8.62 15.14 -11.54
CA ASP A 1 9.06 14.47 -10.29
C ASP A 1 7.86 14.24 -9.39
N SER A 2 7.67 13.01 -8.91
CA SER A 2 6.49 12.62 -8.12
C SER A 2 6.92 12.10 -6.75
N GLN A 3 6.20 12.54 -5.72
CA GLN A 3 6.30 12.07 -4.35
C GLN A 3 5.19 11.02 -4.14
N VAL A 4 5.54 9.75 -4.17
CA VAL A 4 4.58 8.64 -4.17
C VAL A 4 4.61 7.94 -2.82
N PHE A 5 3.44 7.63 -2.26
CA PHE A 5 3.33 6.80 -1.07
C PHE A 5 2.60 5.49 -1.40
N VAL A 6 3.27 4.35 -1.21
CA VAL A 6 2.69 3.02 -1.37
C VAL A 6 2.46 2.40 0.00
N VAL A 7 1.23 2.01 0.28
CA VAL A 7 0.85 1.40 1.57
C VAL A 7 0.63 -0.09 1.38
N GLY A 8 1.55 -0.90 1.89
CA GLY A 8 1.57 -2.35 1.72
C GLY A 8 2.54 -2.80 0.62
N SER A 9 3.27 -3.85 0.91
CA SER A 9 4.28 -4.49 0.04
C SER A 9 3.97 -5.97 -0.21
N GLY A 10 2.70 -6.36 -0.03
CA GLY A 10 2.19 -7.70 -0.33
C GLY A 10 2.09 -7.99 -1.83
N ALA A 11 1.11 -8.80 -2.24
CA ALA A 11 1.00 -9.25 -3.64
C ALA A 11 0.83 -8.08 -4.62
N LEU A 12 -0.14 -7.20 -4.35
CA LEU A 12 -0.35 -5.98 -5.14
C LEU A 12 0.86 -5.03 -5.05
N GLY A 13 1.42 -4.85 -3.85
CA GLY A 13 2.56 -3.95 -3.63
C GLY A 13 3.79 -4.37 -4.45
N CYS A 14 4.08 -5.67 -4.53
CA CYS A 14 5.16 -6.21 -5.38
C CYS A 14 4.94 -5.87 -6.87
N GLU A 15 3.73 -6.09 -7.37
CA GLU A 15 3.38 -5.78 -8.77
C GLU A 15 3.45 -4.28 -9.07
N PHE A 16 2.94 -3.45 -8.15
CA PHE A 16 2.98 -2.00 -8.28
C PHE A 16 4.41 -1.48 -8.27
N LEU A 17 5.26 -1.92 -7.35
CA LEU A 17 6.65 -1.49 -7.32
C LEU A 17 7.40 -1.85 -8.61
N LYS A 18 7.19 -3.06 -9.15
CA LYS A 18 7.75 -3.44 -10.46
C LYS A 18 7.26 -2.50 -11.56
N ASN A 19 5.95 -2.22 -11.64
CA ASN A 19 5.40 -1.32 -12.64
C ASN A 19 5.98 0.10 -12.50
N LEU A 20 6.01 0.66 -11.28
CA LEU A 20 6.51 2.02 -11.01
C LEU A 20 8.00 2.16 -11.34
N ALA A 21 8.81 1.15 -11.00
CA ALA A 21 10.23 1.10 -11.35
C ALA A 21 10.44 1.08 -12.87
N LEU A 22 9.69 0.24 -13.60
CA LEU A 22 9.77 0.13 -15.07
C LEU A 22 9.25 1.39 -15.79
N MET A 23 8.26 2.08 -15.21
CA MET A 23 7.73 3.34 -15.72
C MET A 23 8.67 4.53 -15.44
N GLY A 24 9.71 4.36 -14.63
CA GLY A 24 10.61 5.45 -14.24
C GLY A 24 9.97 6.46 -13.28
N VAL A 25 8.94 6.06 -12.52
CA VAL A 25 8.30 6.92 -11.53
C VAL A 25 9.32 7.27 -10.44
N SER A 26 9.28 8.51 -9.95
CA SER A 26 10.17 8.99 -8.88
C SER A 26 11.68 8.90 -9.20
N CYS A 27 12.09 8.75 -10.46
CA CYS A 27 13.50 8.69 -10.85
C CYS A 27 14.17 10.06 -11.09
N GLY A 28 13.39 11.15 -11.10
CA GLY A 28 13.93 12.50 -11.22
C GLY A 28 14.49 13.03 -9.90
N ASN A 29 15.24 14.14 -9.97
CA ASN A 29 16.02 14.67 -8.84
C ASN A 29 15.19 15.02 -7.60
N GLN A 30 13.92 15.39 -7.79
CA GLN A 30 12.97 15.68 -6.69
C GLN A 30 11.92 14.59 -6.52
N GLY A 31 12.05 13.46 -7.22
CA GLY A 31 11.13 12.34 -7.12
C GLY A 31 11.53 11.45 -5.94
N LYS A 32 10.54 10.92 -5.21
CA LYS A 32 10.76 9.92 -4.17
C LYS A 32 9.53 9.04 -4.04
N LEU A 33 9.74 7.75 -3.85
CA LEU A 33 8.70 6.82 -3.45
C LEU A 33 8.97 6.37 -2.02
N THR A 34 7.97 6.47 -1.16
CA THR A 34 7.99 5.85 0.17
C THR A 34 7.09 4.64 0.13
N ILE A 35 7.58 3.47 0.57
CA ILE A 35 6.76 2.28 0.78
C ILE A 35 6.78 1.89 2.25
N THR A 36 5.64 1.49 2.80
CA THR A 36 5.56 0.98 4.18
C THR A 36 4.78 -0.31 4.28
N ASP A 37 5.22 -1.19 5.18
CA ASP A 37 4.58 -2.46 5.52
C ASP A 37 5.16 -2.94 6.86
N ASP A 38 4.31 -3.28 7.83
CA ASP A 38 4.72 -3.72 9.16
C ASP A 38 4.94 -5.24 9.27
N ASP A 39 4.69 -5.99 8.19
CA ASP A 39 4.89 -7.43 8.17
C ASP A 39 6.31 -7.87 7.77
N VAL A 40 6.62 -9.11 8.15
CA VAL A 40 7.78 -9.87 7.68
C VAL A 40 7.40 -10.90 6.63
N ILE A 41 8.37 -11.32 5.82
CA ILE A 41 8.17 -12.28 4.74
C ILE A 41 7.99 -13.69 5.31
N GLU A 42 6.93 -14.37 4.87
CA GLU A 42 6.66 -15.77 5.17
C GLU A 42 6.74 -16.66 3.93
N LYS A 43 6.97 -17.97 4.13
CA LYS A 43 6.99 -18.95 3.04
C LYS A 43 5.71 -18.94 2.19
N SER A 44 4.55 -18.74 2.83
CA SER A 44 3.24 -18.67 2.17
C SER A 44 3.15 -17.51 1.16
N ASN A 45 3.93 -16.46 1.37
CA ASN A 45 3.91 -15.23 0.58
C ASN A 45 4.58 -15.41 -0.79
N LEU A 46 5.60 -16.27 -0.87
CA LEU A 46 6.44 -16.47 -2.06
C LEU A 46 5.67 -16.94 -3.29
N SER A 47 4.48 -17.54 -3.09
CA SER A 47 3.56 -17.95 -4.15
C SER A 47 3.02 -16.79 -5.02
N ARG A 48 3.00 -15.56 -4.48
CA ARG A 48 2.35 -14.40 -5.11
C ARG A 48 3.08 -13.07 -4.89
N GLN A 49 4.18 -13.07 -4.15
CA GLN A 49 4.99 -11.89 -3.85
C GLN A 49 6.38 -12.08 -4.45
N PHE A 50 6.46 -11.99 -5.77
CA PHE A 50 7.62 -12.44 -6.55
C PHE A 50 8.89 -11.59 -6.37
N LEU A 51 8.83 -10.45 -5.66
CA LEU A 51 10.02 -9.70 -5.27
C LEU A 51 10.81 -10.41 -4.16
N PHE A 52 10.19 -11.37 -3.47
CA PHE A 52 10.78 -12.08 -2.35
C PHE A 52 11.36 -13.43 -2.78
N ARG A 53 12.34 -13.91 -2.02
CA ARG A 53 12.99 -15.22 -2.21
C ARG A 53 12.97 -15.99 -0.90
N ASP A 54 13.24 -17.30 -0.97
CA ASP A 54 13.25 -18.18 0.21
C ASP A 54 14.24 -17.71 1.29
N TRP A 55 15.39 -17.15 0.89
CA TRP A 55 16.37 -16.56 1.81
C TRP A 55 15.95 -15.22 2.42
N ASN A 56 14.84 -14.63 1.98
CA ASN A 56 14.28 -13.41 2.59
C ASN A 56 13.27 -13.70 3.69
N ILE A 57 12.92 -14.97 3.97
CA ILE A 57 11.97 -15.31 5.03
C ILE A 57 12.43 -14.73 6.38
N GLY A 58 11.51 -14.09 7.10
CA GLY A 58 11.75 -13.40 8.37
C GLY A 58 12.28 -11.97 8.24
N GLN A 59 12.60 -11.49 7.03
CA GLN A 59 12.98 -10.09 6.79
C GLN A 59 11.74 -9.23 6.57
N ALA A 60 11.85 -7.93 6.84
CA ALA A 60 10.76 -6.97 6.62
C ALA A 60 10.38 -6.88 5.13
N LYS A 61 9.08 -7.01 4.83
CA LYS A 61 8.59 -7.02 3.44
C LYS A 61 8.94 -5.73 2.70
N SER A 62 8.70 -4.57 3.31
CA SER A 62 8.93 -3.26 2.69
C SER A 62 10.39 -3.04 2.30
N THR A 63 11.33 -3.41 3.19
CA THR A 63 12.77 -3.26 2.96
C THR A 63 13.25 -4.15 1.80
N VAL A 64 12.86 -5.42 1.79
CA VAL A 64 13.24 -6.34 0.71
C VAL A 64 12.59 -5.93 -0.60
N ALA A 65 11.31 -5.51 -0.58
CA ALA A 65 10.59 -5.07 -1.76
C ALA A 65 11.24 -3.83 -2.38
N ALA A 66 11.63 -2.86 -1.55
CA ALA A 66 12.33 -1.66 -1.99
C ALA A 66 13.69 -1.99 -2.63
N SER A 67 14.48 -2.85 -1.99
CA SER A 67 15.76 -3.30 -2.54
C SER A 67 15.59 -4.03 -3.89
N ALA A 68 14.62 -4.93 -3.98
CA ALA A 68 14.30 -5.64 -5.21
C ALA A 68 13.85 -4.67 -6.31
N ALA A 69 12.99 -3.69 -6.00
CA ALA A 69 12.53 -2.71 -6.97
C ALA A 69 13.67 -1.78 -7.45
N ALA A 70 14.56 -1.35 -6.55
CA ALA A 70 15.76 -0.58 -6.91
C ALA A 70 16.73 -1.39 -7.80
N SER A 71 16.74 -2.72 -7.68
CA SER A 71 17.53 -3.57 -8.59
C SER A 71 16.94 -3.67 -10.00
N ILE A 72 15.62 -3.48 -10.15
CA ILE A 72 14.95 -3.42 -11.46
C ILE A 72 15.35 -2.15 -12.20
N ASN A 73 15.42 -1.01 -11.49
CA ASN A 73 15.82 0.27 -12.04
C ASN A 73 16.69 1.04 -11.03
N PRO A 74 18.02 1.15 -11.26
CA PRO A 74 18.92 1.85 -10.34
C PRO A 74 18.63 3.35 -10.15
N GLY A 75 17.86 3.98 -11.06
CA GLY A 75 17.40 5.35 -10.91
C GLY A 75 16.19 5.50 -9.99
N PHE A 76 15.59 4.39 -9.53
CA PHE A 76 14.37 4.41 -8.74
C PHE A 76 14.65 4.88 -7.30
N ASN A 77 14.28 6.13 -7.00
CA ASN A 77 14.46 6.70 -5.66
C ASN A 77 13.35 6.21 -4.72
N ILE A 78 13.65 5.17 -3.96
CA ILE A 78 12.71 4.49 -3.06
C ILE A 78 13.25 4.43 -1.63
N GLU A 79 12.39 4.72 -0.66
CA GLU A 79 12.62 4.54 0.77
C GLU A 79 11.59 3.57 1.35
N SER A 80 12.05 2.65 2.21
CA SER A 80 11.18 1.71 2.91
C SER A 80 11.02 2.07 4.39
N LEU A 81 9.79 2.03 4.87
CA LEU A 81 9.42 2.12 6.28
C LEU A 81 8.75 0.81 6.74
N GLN A 82 8.73 0.57 8.05
CA GLN A 82 8.14 -0.63 8.65
C GLN A 82 6.97 -0.28 9.58
N ASN A 83 6.38 0.90 9.36
CA ASN A 83 5.35 1.45 10.22
C ASN A 83 3.97 1.08 9.68
N ARG A 84 3.13 0.50 10.55
CA ARG A 84 1.73 0.26 10.24
C ARG A 84 1.01 1.60 10.09
N VAL A 85 0.41 1.84 8.93
CA VAL A 85 -0.34 3.08 8.71
C VAL A 85 -1.61 3.08 9.57
N GLY A 86 -1.74 4.09 10.42
CA GLY A 86 -2.84 4.24 11.36
C GLY A 86 -2.59 5.41 12.31
N SER A 87 -3.56 5.68 13.20
CA SER A 87 -3.49 6.80 14.15
C SER A 87 -2.28 6.74 15.08
N GLU A 88 -1.77 5.53 15.37
CA GLU A 88 -0.61 5.32 16.25
C GLU A 88 0.73 5.75 15.63
N THR A 89 0.79 5.96 14.30
CA THR A 89 2.02 6.26 13.57
C THR A 89 2.01 7.64 12.91
N GLU A 90 1.12 8.54 13.33
CA GLU A 90 1.02 9.92 12.82
C GLU A 90 2.25 10.78 13.16
N ASN A 91 3.06 10.38 14.14
CA ASN A 91 4.37 11.00 14.36
C ASN A 91 5.36 10.72 13.22
N VAL A 92 5.22 9.57 12.54
CA VAL A 92 6.00 9.20 11.35
C VAL A 92 5.35 9.77 10.09
N PHE A 93 4.06 9.52 9.92
CA PHE A 93 3.26 10.02 8.80
C PHE A 93 2.56 11.33 9.17
N ASN A 94 3.36 12.33 9.55
CA ASN A 94 2.88 13.63 10.00
C ASN A 94 2.37 14.51 8.85
N ASP A 95 1.83 15.68 9.17
CA ASP A 95 1.24 16.58 8.19
C ASP A 95 2.22 16.96 7.07
N THR A 96 3.49 17.23 7.42
CA THR A 96 4.52 17.52 6.42
C THR A 96 4.75 16.35 5.46
N PHE A 97 4.72 15.11 5.95
CA PHE A 97 4.81 13.94 5.07
C PHE A 97 3.64 13.93 4.08
N TRP A 98 2.41 14.05 4.57
CA TRP A 98 1.23 14.01 3.71
C TRP A 98 1.15 15.16 2.73
N GLU A 99 1.41 16.40 3.16
CA GLU A 99 1.34 17.60 2.32
C GLU A 99 2.26 17.53 1.10
N ASN A 100 3.42 16.89 1.25
CA ASN A 100 4.40 16.76 0.17
C ASN A 100 4.07 15.65 -0.85
N LEU A 101 3.09 14.79 -0.58
CA LEU A 101 2.73 13.71 -1.50
C LEU A 101 2.03 14.22 -2.77
N SER A 102 2.34 13.58 -3.88
CA SER A 102 1.65 13.73 -5.16
C SER A 102 0.48 12.75 -5.29
N ILE A 103 0.64 11.51 -4.79
CA ILE A 103 -0.35 10.44 -4.90
C ILE A 103 -0.10 9.34 -3.86
N VAL A 104 -1.17 8.67 -3.44
CA VAL A 104 -1.14 7.50 -2.56
C VAL A 104 -1.66 6.28 -3.30
N ILE A 105 -1.05 5.12 -3.07
CA ILE A 105 -1.42 3.84 -3.69
C ILE A 105 -1.58 2.79 -2.60
N ASN A 106 -2.79 2.28 -2.44
CA ASN A 106 -3.08 1.22 -1.49
C ASN A 106 -2.83 -0.17 -2.09
N ALA A 107 -2.13 -0.99 -1.33
CA ALA A 107 -1.93 -2.42 -1.53
C ALA A 107 -2.24 -3.19 -0.24
N LEU A 108 -3.31 -2.76 0.43
CA LEU A 108 -3.75 -3.24 1.74
C LEU A 108 -4.64 -4.48 1.63
N ASP A 109 -4.78 -5.22 2.71
CA ASP A 109 -5.64 -6.42 2.79
C ASP A 109 -6.87 -6.24 3.70
N ASN A 110 -6.87 -5.25 4.58
CA ASN A 110 -7.95 -5.01 5.54
C ASN A 110 -8.66 -3.66 5.31
N VAL A 111 -9.97 -3.64 5.58
CA VAL A 111 -10.84 -2.49 5.33
C VAL A 111 -10.52 -1.31 6.26
N ASN A 112 -10.11 -1.57 7.51
CA ASN A 112 -9.82 -0.51 8.48
C ASN A 112 -8.64 0.37 8.02
N ALA A 113 -7.56 -0.23 7.54
CA ALA A 113 -6.43 0.52 7.01
C ALA A 113 -6.81 1.29 5.73
N ARG A 114 -7.63 0.70 4.85
CA ARG A 114 -8.14 1.38 3.65
C ARG A 114 -8.91 2.65 4.02
N LEU A 115 -9.85 2.53 4.96
CA LEU A 115 -10.65 3.66 5.45
C LEU A 115 -9.80 4.73 6.13
N TYR A 116 -8.79 4.34 6.91
CA TYR A 116 -7.86 5.30 7.50
C TYR A 116 -7.10 6.09 6.42
N VAL A 117 -6.50 5.41 5.44
CA VAL A 117 -5.77 6.07 4.35
C VAL A 117 -6.69 6.96 3.53
N ASP A 118 -7.91 6.50 3.24
CA ASP A 118 -8.94 7.29 2.54
C ASP A 118 -9.26 8.59 3.27
N GLN A 119 -9.45 8.54 4.59
CA GLN A 119 -9.69 9.74 5.42
C GLN A 119 -8.51 10.70 5.39
N ARG A 120 -7.26 10.21 5.46
CA ARG A 120 -6.07 11.07 5.35
C ARG A 120 -5.95 11.69 3.96
N CYS A 121 -6.21 10.91 2.90
CA CYS A 121 -6.21 11.42 1.52
C CYS A 121 -7.28 12.49 1.31
N LEU A 122 -8.47 12.29 1.89
CA LEU A 122 -9.53 13.30 1.88
C LEU A 122 -9.12 14.57 2.63
N TYR A 123 -8.51 14.44 3.81
CA TYR A 123 -8.06 15.59 4.60
C TYR A 123 -6.98 16.42 3.88
N PHE A 124 -5.94 15.77 3.36
CA PHE A 124 -4.81 16.44 2.67
C PHE A 124 -5.04 16.66 1.17
N GLN A 125 -6.23 16.36 0.66
CA GLN A 125 -6.59 16.49 -0.75
C GLN A 125 -5.59 15.77 -1.67
N LYS A 126 -5.28 14.51 -1.35
CA LYS A 126 -4.37 13.67 -2.14
C LYS A 126 -5.13 12.67 -3.00
N PRO A 127 -4.77 12.53 -4.30
CA PRO A 127 -5.26 11.42 -5.10
C PRO A 127 -4.91 10.08 -4.48
N LEU A 128 -5.85 9.14 -4.49
CA LEU A 128 -5.70 7.78 -3.97
C LEU A 128 -6.05 6.76 -5.05
N LEU A 129 -5.16 5.79 -5.26
CA LEU A 129 -5.42 4.58 -6.03
C LEU A 129 -5.68 3.42 -5.07
N GLU A 130 -6.90 2.90 -5.09
CA GLU A 130 -7.33 1.77 -4.28
C GLU A 130 -7.49 0.51 -5.14
N SER A 131 -7.14 -0.65 -4.58
CA SER A 131 -7.21 -1.92 -5.28
C SER A 131 -7.40 -3.09 -4.31
N GLY A 132 -8.20 -4.07 -4.72
CA GLY A 132 -8.48 -5.26 -3.93
C GLY A 132 -8.52 -6.52 -4.80
N THR A 133 -8.20 -7.65 -4.18
CA THR A 133 -8.28 -8.97 -4.82
C THR A 133 -8.90 -9.99 -3.87
N LEU A 134 -9.74 -10.88 -4.40
CA LEU A 134 -10.30 -12.02 -3.67
C LEU A 134 -10.36 -13.24 -4.60
N GLY A 135 -9.36 -14.14 -4.47
CA GLY A 135 -9.20 -15.25 -5.41
C GLY A 135 -8.98 -14.74 -6.83
N ALA A 136 -9.84 -15.15 -7.78
CA ALA A 136 -9.81 -14.68 -9.16
C ALA A 136 -10.54 -13.33 -9.39
N LYS A 137 -11.12 -12.73 -8.35
CA LYS A 137 -11.82 -11.44 -8.44
C LYS A 137 -10.88 -10.30 -8.11
N CYS A 138 -11.10 -9.14 -8.73
CA CYS A 138 -10.40 -7.90 -8.42
C CYS A 138 -11.33 -6.69 -8.57
N ASN A 139 -10.96 -5.59 -7.90
CA ASN A 139 -11.55 -4.28 -8.09
C ASN A 139 -10.46 -3.22 -8.02
N THR A 140 -10.69 -2.09 -8.69
CA THR A 140 -9.85 -0.90 -8.65
C THR A 140 -10.73 0.32 -8.53
N GLN A 141 -10.35 1.29 -7.71
CA GLN A 141 -11.05 2.55 -7.56
C GLN A 141 -10.04 3.69 -7.51
N MET A 142 -10.39 4.81 -8.14
CA MET A 142 -9.58 6.02 -8.13
C MET A 142 -10.36 7.11 -7.39
N VAL A 143 -9.73 7.73 -6.40
CA VAL A 143 -10.26 8.88 -5.68
C VAL A 143 -9.47 10.11 -6.11
N ILE A 144 -10.14 11.06 -6.75
CA ILE A 144 -9.55 12.32 -7.21
C ILE A 144 -10.19 13.47 -6.41
N PRO A 145 -9.38 14.26 -5.67
CA PRO A 145 -9.86 15.43 -4.94
C PRO A 145 -10.73 16.34 -5.81
N HIS A 146 -11.86 16.77 -5.26
CA HIS A 146 -12.85 17.65 -5.92
C HIS A 146 -13.50 17.10 -7.21
N LEU A 147 -13.34 15.81 -7.52
CA LEU A 147 -13.90 15.22 -8.75
C LEU A 147 -14.70 13.93 -8.50
N THR A 148 -14.20 13.02 -7.66
CA THR A 148 -14.87 11.75 -7.36
C THR A 148 -15.25 11.65 -5.89
N GLU A 149 -16.12 10.70 -5.55
CA GLU A 149 -16.32 10.32 -4.15
C GLU A 149 -15.09 9.61 -3.58
N ASN A 150 -14.95 9.65 -2.25
CA ASN A 150 -13.92 8.92 -1.52
C ASN A 150 -14.32 7.44 -1.33
N TYR A 151 -13.35 6.58 -1.00
CA TYR A 151 -13.58 5.14 -0.87
C TYR A 151 -14.68 4.84 0.17
N GLY A 152 -14.63 5.50 1.33
CA GLY A 152 -15.59 5.34 2.42
C GLY A 152 -16.99 5.93 2.16
N ALA A 153 -17.25 6.58 1.02
CA ALA A 153 -18.59 7.06 0.67
C ALA A 153 -19.56 5.91 0.33
N SER A 154 -19.01 4.80 -0.18
CA SER A 154 -19.75 3.59 -0.49
C SER A 154 -19.61 2.55 0.63
N ARG A 155 -20.67 1.80 0.92
CA ARG A 155 -20.66 0.74 1.94
C ARG A 155 -20.53 -0.62 1.29
N ASP A 156 -19.43 -1.31 1.59
CA ASP A 156 -19.30 -2.73 1.29
C ASP A 156 -20.21 -3.57 2.19
N PRO A 157 -20.69 -4.74 1.71
CA PRO A 157 -21.41 -5.69 2.56
C PRO A 157 -20.55 -6.08 3.77
N PRO A 158 -21.12 -6.17 4.99
CA PRO A 158 -20.36 -6.61 6.15
C PRO A 158 -19.86 -8.05 5.96
N GLU A 159 -18.73 -8.38 6.59
CA GLU A 159 -18.26 -9.76 6.63
C GLU A 159 -19.35 -10.68 7.20
N LYS A 160 -19.46 -11.88 6.62
CA LYS A 160 -20.41 -12.89 7.10
C LYS A 160 -19.97 -13.38 8.48
N GLN A 161 -20.58 -12.84 9.53
CA GLN A 161 -20.45 -13.37 10.88
C GLN A 161 -21.43 -14.52 11.07
N ALA A 162 -20.93 -15.70 11.47
CA ALA A 162 -21.79 -16.79 11.90
C ALA A 162 -22.50 -16.37 13.22
N PRO A 163 -23.79 -16.72 13.41
CA PRO A 163 -24.48 -16.44 14.66
C PRO A 163 -23.71 -17.09 15.82
N MET A 164 -23.51 -16.35 16.92
CA MET A 164 -22.72 -16.80 18.06
C MET A 164 -23.18 -18.16 18.62
N CYS A 165 -24.47 -18.47 18.53
CA CYS A 165 -25.04 -19.75 18.96
C CYS A 165 -24.57 -20.96 18.11
N THR A 166 -24.18 -20.74 16.86
CA THR A 166 -23.72 -21.81 15.94
C THR A 166 -22.25 -22.18 16.17
N VAL A 167 -21.45 -21.30 16.77
CA VAL A 167 -20.01 -21.49 16.99
C VAL A 167 -19.71 -22.21 18.31
N HIS A 168 -20.69 -22.27 19.21
CA HIS A 168 -20.59 -22.87 20.55
C HIS A 168 -21.47 -24.12 20.76
N SER A 169 -21.95 -24.73 19.67
CA SER A 169 -22.69 -26.01 19.70
C SER A 169 -21.83 -27.18 19.28
#